data_AF-A0A3D5ZJ16-F1
#
_entry.id   AF-A0A3D5ZJ16-F1
#
_cell.length_a   1.000
_cell.length_b   1.000
_cell.length_c   1.000
_cell.angle_alpha   90.00
_cell.angle_beta   90.00
_cell.angle_gamma   90.00
#
_symmetry.space_group_name_H-M   'P 1'
#
loop_
_entity.id
_entity.type
_entity.pdbx_description
1 polymer ?
#
loop_
_entity_poly.entity_id
_entity_poly.type
_entity_poly.pdbx_seq_one_letter_code
_entity_poly.pdbx_strand_id
1 'polypeptide(L)'
;MTIITPEIVNQHGLSEDEYGRIQELIGREPNLVELGIFSAMWNEHCSYKSSKKWLKTLHVSGPQVICGPGENAGVVDIGDGMAAVFKMESHNHPSFIEP
;
A
#
# COMPACT_ATOMS: atom_id res chain seq x y z
N MET A 1 19.21 9.12 -21.98
CA MET A 1 18.08 8.85 -21.08
C MET A 1 17.41 7.58 -21.56
N THR A 2 17.09 6.66 -20.66
CA THR A 2 16.37 5.42 -21.02
C THR A 2 14.96 5.77 -21.45
N ILE A 3 14.56 5.34 -22.65
CA ILE A 3 13.20 5.49 -23.15
C ILE A 3 12.33 4.45 -22.44
N ILE A 4 11.19 4.85 -21.89
CA ILE A 4 10.25 3.92 -21.24
C ILE A 4 9.43 3.22 -22.32
N THR A 5 9.63 1.91 -22.46
CA THR A 5 8.90 1.07 -23.41
C THR A 5 7.79 0.28 -22.70
N PRO A 6 6.78 -0.22 -23.42
CA PRO A 6 5.75 -1.09 -22.83
C PRO A 6 6.34 -2.33 -22.11
N GLU A 7 7.44 -2.87 -22.64
CA GLU A 7 8.19 -3.97 -22.02
C GLU A 7 8.73 -3.58 -20.63
N ILE A 8 9.34 -2.38 -20.52
CA ILE A 8 9.85 -1.86 -19.24
C ILE A 8 8.69 -1.63 -18.26
N VAL A 9 7.57 -1.11 -18.73
CA VAL A 9 6.36 -0.92 -17.90
C VAL A 9 5.87 -2.26 -17.35
N ASN A 10 5.79 -3.29 -18.19
CA ASN A 10 5.37 -4.63 -17.79
C ASN A 10 6.33 -5.27 -16.78
N GLN A 11 7.64 -5.12 -16.97
CA GLN A 11 8.66 -5.59 -16.02
C GLN A 11 8.56 -4.93 -14.64
N HIS A 12 7.98 -3.72 -14.57
CA HIS A 12 7.67 -3.03 -13.32
C HIS A 12 6.32 -3.44 -12.71
N GLY A 13 5.64 -4.44 -13.27
CA GLY A 13 4.36 -4.95 -12.76
C GLY A 13 3.21 -3.95 -12.87
N LEU A 14 3.32 -2.97 -13.77
CA LEU A 14 2.30 -1.96 -14.04
C LEU A 14 1.48 -2.37 -15.27
N SER A 15 0.16 -2.17 -15.20
CA SER A 15 -0.69 -2.30 -16.38
C SER A 15 -0.57 -1.08 -17.31
N GLU A 16 -1.08 -1.20 -18.54
CA GLU A 16 -1.16 -0.07 -19.47
C GLU A 16 -2.01 1.09 -18.89
N ASP A 17 -3.12 0.76 -18.21
CA ASP A 17 -3.98 1.75 -17.56
C ASP A 17 -3.26 2.46 -16.40
N GLU A 18 -2.50 1.71 -15.59
CA GLU A 18 -1.69 2.29 -14.51
C GLU A 18 -0.62 3.21 -15.06
N TYR A 19 0.05 2.83 -16.15
CA TYR A 19 1.04 3.67 -16.81
C TYR A 19 0.43 4.95 -17.42
N GLY A 20 -0.71 4.84 -18.10
CA GLY A 20 -1.44 6.00 -18.60
C GLY A 20 -1.80 6.96 -17.45
N ARG A 21 -2.26 6.42 -16.32
CA ARG A 21 -2.55 7.23 -15.13
C ARG A 21 -1.32 7.91 -14.54
N ILE A 22 -0.17 7.25 -14.56
CA ILE A 22 1.11 7.84 -14.15
C ILE A 22 1.46 9.04 -15.04
N GLN A 23 1.32 8.91 -16.36
CA GLN A 23 1.57 10.00 -17.29
C GLN A 23 0.63 11.18 -17.05
N GLU A 24 -0.65 10.93 -16.77
CA GLU A 24 -1.62 11.98 -16.40
C GLU A 24 -1.25 12.72 -15.11
N LEU A 25 -0.80 11.98 -14.08
CA LEU A 25 -0.44 12.56 -12.78
C LEU A 25 0.82 13.43 -12.85
N ILE A 26 1.81 13.00 -13.63
CA ILE A 26 3.09 13.71 -13.77
C ILE A 26 3.00 14.81 -14.85
N GLY A 27 2.13 14.64 -15.86
CA GLY A 27 2.00 15.53 -17.00
C GLY A 27 3.09 15.36 -18.08
N ARG A 28 3.89 14.29 -18.00
CA ARG A 28 4.93 13.90 -18.97
C ARG A 28 5.27 12.43 -18.81
N GLU A 29 6.13 11.91 -19.69
CA GLU A 29 6.70 10.57 -19.50
C GLU A 29 7.55 10.52 -18.21
N PRO A 30 7.38 9.48 -17.37
CA PRO A 30 8.25 9.25 -16.23
C PRO A 30 9.64 8.81 -16.71
N ASN A 31 10.67 9.17 -15.94
CA ASN A 31 11.97 8.51 -16.09
C ASN A 31 11.97 7.15 -15.35
N LEU A 32 13.06 6.38 -15.49
CA LEU A 32 13.15 5.04 -14.91
C LEU A 32 13.02 5.03 -13.37
N VAL A 33 13.56 6.06 -12.69
CA VAL A 33 13.48 6.18 -11.23
C VAL A 33 12.05 6.47 -10.79
N GLU A 34 11.37 7.39 -11.48
CA GLU A 34 9.96 7.71 -11.23
C GLU A 34 9.08 6.47 -11.46
N LEU A 35 9.29 5.75 -12.56
CA LEU A 35 8.59 4.50 -12.84
C LEU A 35 8.80 3.44 -11.73
N GLY A 36 10.03 3.29 -11.26
CA GLY A 36 10.37 2.41 -10.14
C GLY A 36 9.66 2.78 -8.84
N ILE A 37 9.53 4.08 -8.54
CA ILE A 37 8.77 4.56 -7.37
C ILE A 37 7.29 4.18 -7.51
N PHE A 38 6.68 4.43 -8.68
CA PHE A 38 5.28 4.05 -8.91
C PHE A 38 5.07 2.53 -8.79
N SER A 39 5.96 1.73 -9.37
CA SER A 39 5.95 0.27 -9.26
C SER A 39 5.94 -0.19 -7.79
N ALA A 40 6.84 0.35 -6.96
CA ALA A 40 6.91 0.02 -5.54
C ALA A 40 5.67 0.46 -4.76
N MET A 41 5.14 1.66 -5.04
CA MET A 41 4.03 2.22 -4.26
C MET A 41 2.65 1.69 -4.69
N TRP A 42 2.49 1.28 -5.95
CA TRP A 42 1.20 0.83 -6.52
C TRP A 42 1.07 -0.70 -6.62
N ASN A 43 2.06 -1.45 -6.15
CA ASN A 43 1.92 -2.89 -5.97
C ASN A 43 0.83 -3.21 -4.91
N GLU A 44 0.36 -4.45 -4.88
CA GLU A 44 -0.71 -4.85 -3.95
C GLU A 44 -0.30 -4.69 -2.48
N HIS A 45 0.96 -4.97 -2.16
CA HIS A 45 1.48 -4.94 -0.80
C HIS A 45 1.39 -3.54 -0.16
N CYS A 46 1.69 -2.49 -0.92
CA CYS A 46 1.64 -1.11 -0.45
C CYS A 46 0.26 -0.47 -0.66
N SER A 47 -0.38 -0.73 -1.80
CA SER A 47 -1.61 0.01 -2.18
C SER A 47 -2.90 -0.63 -1.68
N TYR A 48 -2.87 -1.93 -1.35
CA TYR A 48 -4.07 -2.72 -1.04
C TYR A 48 -5.12 -2.64 -2.15
N LYS A 49 -4.73 -2.48 -3.42
CA LYS A 49 -5.66 -2.15 -4.53
C LYS A 49 -6.78 -3.17 -4.71
N SER A 50 -6.52 -4.46 -4.46
CA SER A 50 -7.55 -5.51 -4.53
C SER A 50 -8.39 -5.62 -3.24
N SER A 51 -7.76 -5.37 -2.09
CA SER A 51 -8.30 -5.68 -0.75
C SER A 51 -8.99 -4.50 -0.07
N LYS A 52 -8.58 -3.26 -0.35
CA LYS A 52 -9.09 -2.03 0.27
C LYS A 52 -10.61 -1.88 0.19
N LYS A 53 -11.22 -2.32 -0.92
CA LYS A 53 -12.69 -2.27 -1.09
C LYS A 53 -13.42 -3.15 -0.06
N TRP A 54 -12.83 -4.29 0.31
CA TRP A 54 -13.41 -5.21 1.28
C TRP A 54 -13.09 -4.77 2.72
N LEU A 55 -11.90 -4.25 2.97
CA LEU A 55 -11.54 -3.75 4.32
C LEU A 55 -12.49 -2.64 4.81
N LYS A 56 -13.07 -1.87 3.90
CA LYS A 56 -14.09 -0.84 4.22
C LYS A 56 -15.40 -1.40 4.78
N THR A 57 -15.67 -2.70 4.65
CA THR A 57 -16.90 -3.32 5.18
C THR A 57 -16.76 -3.73 6.65
N LEU A 58 -15.54 -3.69 7.21
CA LEU A 58 -15.29 -4.04 8.61
C LEU A 58 -15.76 -2.92 9.55
N HIS A 59 -16.17 -3.31 10.75
CA HIS A 59 -16.48 -2.36 11.82
C HIS A 59 -15.18 -1.76 12.37
N VAL A 60 -15.05 -0.43 12.30
CA VAL A 60 -13.82 0.29 12.65
C VAL A 60 -14.02 1.33 13.75
N SER A 61 -15.20 1.40 14.35
CA SER A 61 -15.55 2.35 15.40
C SER A 61 -16.22 1.65 16.57
N GLY A 62 -16.08 2.23 17.77
CA GLY A 62 -16.65 1.74 19.00
C GLY A 62 -16.23 2.62 20.18
N PRO A 63 -16.93 2.54 21.34
CA PRO A 63 -16.65 3.41 22.49
C PRO A 63 -15.20 3.33 23.00
N GLN A 64 -14.57 2.17 22.87
CA GLN A 64 -13.20 1.91 23.32
C GLN A 64 -12.15 2.25 22.26
N VAL A 65 -12.54 2.59 21.02
CA VAL A 65 -11.58 2.87 19.95
C VAL A 65 -11.10 4.32 20.08
N ILE A 66 -9.85 4.49 20.50
CA ILE A 66 -9.19 5.81 20.51
C ILE A 66 -8.72 6.15 19.10
N CYS A 67 -8.10 5.18 18.40
CA CYS A 67 -7.62 5.33 17.03
C CYS A 67 -7.86 4.05 16.23
N GLY A 68 -8.66 4.16 15.17
CA GLY A 68 -8.95 3.07 14.23
C GLY A 68 -7.93 2.98 13.08
N PRO A 69 -8.27 2.30 11.97
CA PRO A 69 -7.39 2.16 10.82
C PRO A 69 -7.01 3.51 10.19
N GLY A 70 -5.73 3.68 9.86
CA GLY A 70 -5.19 4.90 9.24
C GLY A 70 -3.75 5.16 9.69
N GLU A 71 -3.47 4.87 10.95
CA GLU A 71 -2.14 4.97 11.56
C GLU A 71 -1.37 3.64 11.54
N ASN A 72 -0.11 3.68 11.98
CA ASN A 72 0.77 2.51 12.05
C ASN A 72 0.29 1.41 13.00
N ALA A 73 -0.62 1.69 13.94
CA ALA A 73 -1.22 0.71 14.85
C ALA A 73 -2.58 1.21 15.34
N GLY A 74 -3.45 0.27 15.74
CA GLY A 74 -4.72 0.61 16.40
C GLY A 74 -4.51 0.90 17.88
N VAL A 75 -5.36 1.77 18.43
CA VAL A 75 -5.32 2.16 19.85
C VAL A 75 -6.68 1.97 20.50
N VAL A 76 -6.72 1.25 21.61
CA VAL A 76 -7.95 1.00 22.39
C VAL A 76 -7.78 1.42 23.84
N ASP A 77 -8.82 2.04 24.41
CA ASP A 77 -8.92 2.34 25.83
C ASP A 77 -9.17 1.05 26.62
N ILE A 78 -8.38 0.84 27.67
CA ILE A 78 -8.48 -0.32 28.56
C ILE A 78 -8.87 0.07 30.00
N GLY A 79 -9.22 1.34 30.23
CA GLY A 79 -9.57 1.88 31.54
C GLY A 79 -8.37 2.45 32.30
N ASP A 80 -8.66 3.03 33.47
CA ASP A 80 -7.66 3.59 34.40
C ASP A 80 -6.71 4.63 33.78
N GLY A 81 -7.15 5.31 32.72
CA GLY A 81 -6.32 6.26 31.98
C GLY A 81 -5.20 5.60 31.14
N MET A 82 -5.33 4.29 30.86
CA MET A 82 -4.37 3.51 30.07
C MET A 82 -4.94 3.14 28.69
N ALA A 83 -4.05 2.87 27.74
CA ALA A 83 -4.40 2.41 26.40
C ALA A 83 -3.52 1.24 25.96
N ALA A 84 -4.08 0.33 25.17
CA ALA A 84 -3.34 -0.71 24.48
C ALA A 84 -3.13 -0.32 23.01
N VAL A 85 -1.89 -0.46 22.54
CA VAL A 85 -1.47 -0.15 21.16
C VAL A 85 -0.92 -1.41 20.53
N PHE A 86 -1.53 -1.88 19.43
CA PHE A 86 -1.08 -3.10 18.78
C PHE A 86 -1.45 -3.16 17.29
N LYS A 87 -0.68 -3.98 16.57
CA LYS A 87 -0.89 -4.33 15.16
C LYS A 87 -0.35 -5.74 14.92
N MET A 88 -0.87 -6.39 13.90
CA MET A 88 -0.36 -7.65 13.38
C MET A 88 0.12 -7.46 11.95
N GLU A 89 1.30 -7.99 11.63
CA GLU A 89 1.89 -7.97 10.29
C GLU A 89 2.36 -9.37 9.89
N SER A 90 2.69 -9.55 8.61
CA SER A 90 3.17 -10.83 8.07
C SER A 90 4.40 -10.61 7.20
N HIS A 91 5.36 -11.54 7.25
CA HIS A 91 6.55 -11.58 6.39
C HIS A 91 6.61 -12.89 5.58
N ASN A 92 5.46 -13.32 5.04
CA ASN A 92 5.28 -14.65 4.48
C ASN A 92 6.28 -15.00 3.35
N HIS A 93 6.48 -14.11 2.37
CA HIS A 93 7.36 -14.39 1.23
C HIS A 93 8.84 -14.44 1.63
N PRO A 94 9.40 -13.46 2.37
CA PRO A 94 10.76 -13.57 2.91
C PRO A 94 10.98 -14.84 3.74
N SER A 95 10.08 -15.15 4.69
CA SER A 95 10.19 -16.34 5.54
C SER A 95 10.09 -17.66 4.77
N PHE A 96 9.50 -17.67 3.57
CA PHE A 96 9.50 -18.84 2.70
C PHE A 96 10.87 -19.08 2.02
N ILE A 97 11.58 -18.00 1.68
CA ILE A 97 12.91 -18.08 1.05
C ILE A 97 13.98 -18.42 2.09
N GLU A 98 13.92 -17.76 3.25
CA GLU A 98 14.84 -17.95 4.37
C GLU A 98 14.09 -17.70 5.70
N PRO A 99 13.87 -18.74 6.52
CA PRO A 99 13.05 -18.65 7.73
C PRO A 99 13.76 -17.98 8.92
#